data_AF-A0A9X2M876-F1
#
_entry.id   AF-A0A9X2M876-F1
#
_cell.length_a   1.000
_cell.length_b   1.000
_cell.length_c   1.000
_cell.angle_alpha   90.00
_cell.angle_beta   90.00
_cell.angle_gamma   90.00
#
_symmetry.space_group_name_H-M   'P 1'
#
loop_
_entity.id
_entity.type
_entity.pdbx_description
1 polymer ?
#
loop_
_entity_poly.entity_id
_entity_poly.type
_entity_poly.pdbx_seq_one_letter_code
_entity_poly.pdbx_strand_id
1 'polypeptide(L)'
;MYIEMMKILEEDLNKDLLKVIPLIFSDAIKVYEQLINEEKDIFSGEYFQSIKGKLLGYIINRAFDPKLLPSNVPFKSEIIKLAFSQKIPKLVLNNTVLTISKVMSKELLPSKSKYKLEYAKGNDLICNQFKFNLDKELNKKSTPYYGIIAYEYKDYLKSLNIIIPDSEFKNIIKTINIPIVYTYDDMGEENKPILNIDNLKEVISQDIKLKVIE
;
A
#
# COMPACT_ATOMS: atom_id res chain seq x y z
N MET A 1 13.49 16.75 17.09
CA MET A 1 12.41 16.80 16.08
C MET A 1 12.58 15.75 14.97
N TYR A 2 13.59 15.82 14.11
CA TYR A 2 13.88 14.75 13.13
C TYR A 2 14.15 13.38 13.80
N ILE A 3 14.96 13.37 14.87
CA ILE A 3 15.27 12.16 15.66
C ILE A 3 14.00 11.53 16.27
N GLU A 4 13.05 12.35 16.72
CA GLU A 4 11.81 11.89 17.34
C GLU A 4 10.86 11.28 16.30
N MET A 5 10.69 11.93 15.14
CA MET A 5 9.97 11.34 13.99
C MET A 5 10.58 10.00 13.59
N MET A 6 11.91 9.92 13.49
CA MET A 6 12.59 8.68 13.10
C MET A 6 12.35 7.56 14.11
N LYS A 7 12.37 7.86 15.40
CA LYS A 7 12.06 6.89 16.45
C LYS A 7 10.61 6.38 16.34
N ILE A 8 9.64 7.28 16.14
CA ILE A 8 8.22 6.90 15.96
C ILE A 8 8.04 6.03 14.70
N LEU A 9 8.69 6.40 13.59
CA LEU A 9 8.65 5.62 12.36
C LEU A 9 9.30 4.24 12.54
N GLU A 10 10.36 4.12 13.34
CA GLU A 10 10.99 2.82 13.63
C GLU A 10 10.14 1.92 14.53
N GLU A 11 9.40 2.52 15.47
CA GLU A 11 8.43 1.80 16.31
C GLU A 11 7.21 1.32 15.51
N ASP A 12 6.64 2.19 14.67
CA ASP A 12 5.46 1.86 13.85
C ASP A 12 5.81 0.94 12.65
N LEU A 13 6.95 1.14 12.00
CA LEU A 13 7.42 0.37 10.84
C LEU A 13 8.34 -0.78 11.27
N ASN A 14 7.88 -1.53 12.26
CA ASN A 14 8.63 -2.62 12.87
C ASN A 14 8.78 -3.85 11.95
N LYS A 15 9.56 -4.84 12.41
CA LYS A 15 9.86 -6.05 11.65
C LYS A 15 8.61 -6.87 11.29
N ASP A 16 7.57 -6.87 12.11
CA ASP A 16 6.37 -7.65 11.85
C ASP A 16 5.58 -7.06 10.68
N LEU A 17 5.46 -5.73 10.63
CA LEU A 17 4.90 -5.04 9.46
C LEU A 17 5.70 -5.34 8.19
N LEU A 18 7.03 -5.22 8.28
CA LEU A 18 7.93 -5.43 7.14
C LEU A 18 7.97 -6.89 6.66
N LYS A 19 7.56 -7.86 7.48
CA LYS A 19 7.36 -9.26 7.09
C LYS A 19 6.00 -9.49 6.44
N VAL A 20 4.93 -8.87 6.94
CA VAL A 20 3.56 -9.10 6.44
C VAL A 20 3.30 -8.47 5.08
N ILE A 21 3.78 -7.23 4.85
CA ILE A 21 3.56 -6.52 3.58
C ILE A 21 4.04 -7.34 2.36
N PRO A 22 5.28 -7.86 2.30
CA PRO A 22 5.75 -8.58 1.11
C PRO A 22 4.97 -9.88 0.87
N LEU A 23 4.48 -10.55 1.92
CA LEU A 23 3.63 -11.74 1.78
C LEU A 23 2.28 -11.42 1.13
N ILE A 24 1.62 -10.33 1.57
CA ILE A 24 0.37 -9.86 0.95
C ILE A 24 0.60 -9.50 -0.53
N PHE A 25 1.73 -8.84 -0.83
CA PHE A 25 2.10 -8.53 -2.22
C PHE A 25 2.34 -9.80 -3.05
N SER A 26 3.01 -10.80 -2.48
CA SER A 26 3.26 -12.08 -3.14
C SER A 26 1.94 -12.79 -3.50
N ASP A 27 1.00 -12.89 -2.54
CA ASP A 27 -0.34 -13.44 -2.79
C ASP A 27 -1.11 -12.67 -3.86
N ALA A 28 -1.07 -11.33 -3.81
CA ALA A 28 -1.73 -10.48 -4.81
C ALA A 28 -1.15 -10.66 -6.21
N ILE A 29 0.18 -10.76 -6.34
CA ILE A 29 0.86 -10.98 -7.61
C ILE A 29 0.54 -12.38 -8.15
N LYS A 30 0.51 -13.39 -7.28
CA LYS A 30 0.12 -14.75 -7.67
C LYS A 30 -1.30 -14.81 -8.22
N VAL A 31 -2.26 -14.13 -7.58
CA VAL A 31 -3.63 -14.01 -8.11
C VAL A 31 -3.64 -13.30 -9.46
N TYR A 32 -2.88 -12.21 -9.60
CA TYR A 32 -2.76 -11.50 -10.88
C TYR A 32 -2.22 -12.41 -11.98
N GLU A 33 -1.13 -13.15 -11.73
CA GLU A 33 -0.54 -14.07 -12.70
C GLU A 33 -1.49 -15.21 -13.07
N GLN A 34 -2.22 -15.78 -12.10
CA GLN A 34 -3.26 -16.78 -12.35
C GLN A 34 -4.36 -16.23 -13.27
N LEU A 35 -4.88 -15.04 -12.99
CA LEU A 35 -5.93 -14.42 -13.80
C LEU A 35 -5.46 -14.11 -15.22
N ILE A 36 -4.27 -13.55 -15.39
CA ILE A 36 -3.70 -13.28 -16.71
C ILE A 36 -3.47 -14.60 -17.49
N ASN A 37 -3.11 -15.67 -16.81
CA ASN A 37 -2.86 -16.96 -17.43
C ASN A 37 -4.13 -17.73 -17.81
N GLU A 38 -5.20 -17.61 -17.03
CA GLU A 38 -6.49 -18.25 -17.31
C GLU A 38 -7.26 -17.54 -18.41
N GLU A 39 -7.17 -16.21 -18.45
CA GLU A 39 -7.89 -15.36 -19.41
C GLU A 39 -6.94 -14.81 -20.49
N LYS A 40 -5.97 -15.63 -20.94
CA LYS A 40 -4.93 -15.22 -21.91
C LYS A 40 -5.50 -14.63 -23.18
N ASP A 41 -6.62 -15.15 -23.66
CA ASP A 41 -7.26 -14.68 -24.89
C ASP A 41 -7.75 -13.23 -24.75
N ILE A 42 -8.23 -12.86 -23.56
CA ILE A 42 -8.64 -11.48 -23.25
C ILE A 42 -7.39 -10.59 -23.07
N PHE A 43 -6.38 -11.07 -22.33
CA PHE A 43 -5.24 -10.23 -21.95
C PHE A 43 -4.05 -10.24 -22.92
N SER A 44 -4.13 -10.92 -24.06
CA SER A 44 -3.05 -11.00 -25.07
C SER A 44 -3.05 -9.86 -26.10
N GLY A 45 -4.15 -9.10 -26.24
CA GLY A 45 -4.24 -8.02 -27.23
C GLY A 45 -3.36 -6.80 -26.93
N GLU A 46 -2.94 -6.07 -27.97
CA GLU A 46 -2.04 -4.90 -27.87
C GLU A 46 -2.59 -3.77 -26.96
N TYR A 47 -3.90 -3.56 -26.97
CA TYR A 47 -4.56 -2.54 -26.13
C TYR A 47 -4.63 -2.91 -24.64
N PHE A 48 -4.40 -4.19 -24.29
CA PHE A 48 -4.52 -4.68 -22.91
C PHE A 48 -3.32 -4.36 -22.02
N GLN A 49 -2.20 -3.88 -22.58
CA GLN A 49 -1.03 -3.56 -21.75
C GLN A 49 -1.32 -2.46 -20.71
N SER A 50 -2.14 -1.48 -21.07
CA SER A 50 -2.61 -0.44 -20.14
C SER A 50 -3.59 -0.99 -19.08
N ILE A 51 -4.39 -1.98 -19.46
CA ILE A 51 -5.38 -2.64 -18.59
C ILE A 51 -4.67 -3.53 -17.57
N LYS A 52 -3.64 -4.28 -17.96
CA LYS A 52 -2.81 -5.11 -17.07
C LYS A 52 -2.26 -4.31 -15.89
N GLY A 53 -1.72 -3.12 -16.15
CA GLY A 53 -1.22 -2.25 -15.09
C GLY A 53 -2.30 -1.78 -14.11
N LYS A 54 -3.49 -1.44 -14.62
CA LYS A 54 -4.65 -1.04 -13.80
C LYS A 54 -5.20 -2.23 -12.99
N LEU A 55 -5.27 -3.40 -13.61
CA LEU A 55 -5.72 -4.64 -12.97
C LEU A 55 -4.77 -5.04 -11.83
N LEU A 56 -3.46 -5.01 -12.06
CA LEU A 56 -2.47 -5.28 -11.01
C LEU A 56 -2.64 -4.31 -9.83
N GLY A 57 -2.74 -3.00 -10.09
CA GLY A 57 -2.96 -2.02 -9.03
C GLY A 57 -4.29 -2.21 -8.30
N TYR A 58 -5.32 -2.65 -9.01
CA TYR A 58 -6.61 -2.99 -8.42
C TYR A 58 -6.52 -4.21 -7.49
N ILE A 59 -5.91 -5.31 -7.95
CA ILE A 59 -5.72 -6.54 -7.17
C ILE A 59 -4.87 -6.26 -5.93
N ILE A 60 -3.75 -5.53 -6.07
CA ILE A 60 -2.91 -5.14 -4.94
C ILE A 60 -3.73 -4.33 -3.93
N ASN A 61 -4.47 -3.31 -4.37
CA ASN A 61 -5.30 -2.53 -3.45
C ASN A 61 -6.38 -3.37 -2.76
N ARG A 62 -6.98 -4.32 -3.48
CA ARG A 62 -8.02 -5.21 -2.95
C ARG A 62 -7.45 -6.23 -1.95
N ALA A 63 -6.21 -6.69 -2.14
CA ALA A 63 -5.53 -7.59 -1.20
C ALA A 63 -5.38 -6.99 0.21
N PHE A 64 -5.41 -5.65 0.33
CA PHE A 64 -5.43 -4.93 1.60
C PHE A 64 -6.83 -4.54 2.08
N ASP A 65 -7.90 -5.07 1.48
CA ASP A 65 -9.26 -4.82 1.96
C ASP A 65 -9.44 -5.42 3.37
N PRO A 66 -9.99 -4.67 4.35
CA PRO A 66 -10.21 -5.19 5.70
C PRO A 66 -11.08 -6.45 5.76
N LYS A 67 -11.90 -6.73 4.73
CA LYS A 67 -12.69 -7.97 4.64
C LYS A 67 -11.89 -9.20 4.20
N LEU A 68 -10.73 -9.00 3.58
CA LEU A 68 -9.89 -10.06 3.03
C LEU A 68 -8.64 -10.31 3.88
N LEU A 69 -8.25 -9.35 4.71
CA LEU A 69 -7.12 -9.47 5.60
C LEU A 69 -7.43 -10.40 6.79
N PRO A 70 -6.44 -11.20 7.24
CA PRO A 70 -6.52 -11.88 8.52
C PRO A 70 -6.68 -10.91 9.69
N SER A 71 -7.30 -11.36 10.78
CA SER A 71 -7.54 -10.52 11.96
C SER A 71 -6.27 -10.14 12.74
N ASN A 72 -5.13 -10.78 12.46
CA ASN A 72 -3.88 -10.64 13.21
C ASN A 72 -2.80 -9.82 12.48
N VAL A 73 -3.15 -9.07 11.42
CA VAL A 73 -2.19 -8.19 10.75
C VAL A 73 -1.79 -7.01 11.65
N PRO A 74 -0.54 -6.53 11.60
CA PRO A 74 -0.01 -5.50 12.53
C PRO A 74 -0.44 -4.07 12.18
N PHE A 75 -1.58 -3.91 11.50
CA PHE A 75 -2.13 -2.62 11.08
C PHE A 75 -3.64 -2.71 10.93
N LYS A 76 -4.32 -1.58 11.07
CA LYS A 76 -5.74 -1.48 10.73
C LYS A 76 -5.87 -1.02 9.28
N SER A 77 -6.59 -1.77 8.44
CA SER A 77 -6.91 -1.30 7.09
C SER A 77 -8.25 -0.57 7.06
N GLU A 78 -8.28 0.58 6.41
CA GLU A 78 -9.48 1.36 6.14
C GLU A 78 -9.58 1.67 4.64
N ILE A 79 -10.80 1.71 4.10
CA ILE A 79 -11.01 2.08 2.70
C ILE A 79 -11.33 3.57 2.63
N ILE A 80 -10.56 4.32 1.86
CA ILE A 80 -10.86 5.73 1.56
C ILE A 80 -11.36 5.88 0.13
N LYS A 81 -12.38 6.71 -0.06
CA LYS A 81 -12.92 7.06 -1.37
C LYS A 81 -12.21 8.31 -1.89
N LEU A 82 -11.65 8.20 -3.08
CA LEU A 82 -11.01 9.28 -3.81
C LEU A 82 -11.98 9.88 -4.84
N ALA A 83 -11.51 10.86 -5.60
CA ALA A 83 -12.21 11.36 -6.78
C ALA A 83 -12.50 10.22 -7.78
N PHE A 84 -13.51 10.41 -8.63
CA PHE A 84 -13.94 9.41 -9.64
C PHE A 84 -14.33 8.06 -9.04
N SER A 85 -14.82 8.05 -7.80
CA SER A 85 -15.25 6.83 -7.07
C SER A 85 -14.17 5.76 -6.92
N GLN A 86 -12.89 6.11 -7.12
CA GLN A 86 -11.78 5.22 -6.84
C GLN A 86 -11.69 4.96 -5.33
N LYS A 87 -11.34 3.74 -4.96
CA LYS A 87 -11.13 3.34 -3.57
C LYS A 87 -9.70 2.85 -3.41
N ILE A 88 -9.04 3.26 -2.34
CA ILE A 88 -7.71 2.76 -1.98
C ILE A 88 -7.67 2.35 -0.52
N PRO A 89 -6.83 1.37 -0.15
CA PRO A 89 -6.55 1.04 1.23
C PRO A 89 -5.69 2.14 1.88
N LYS A 90 -6.04 2.45 3.11
CA LYS A 90 -5.29 3.29 4.05
C LYS A 90 -4.94 2.41 5.25
N LEU A 91 -3.67 2.11 5.41
CA LEU A 91 -3.19 1.33 6.55
C LEU A 91 -2.89 2.29 7.69
N VAL A 92 -3.53 2.09 8.82
CA VAL A 92 -3.41 2.90 10.02
C VAL A 92 -2.61 2.11 11.05
N LEU A 93 -1.46 2.66 11.41
CA LEU A 93 -0.61 2.25 12.54
C LEU A 93 -0.91 3.21 13.71
N ASN A 94 -0.08 3.20 14.76
CA ASN A 94 -0.34 4.06 15.92
C ASN A 94 -0.21 5.54 15.57
N ASN A 95 0.92 5.94 15.00
CA ASN A 95 1.22 7.33 14.66
C ASN A 95 1.49 7.53 13.16
N THR A 96 1.36 6.47 12.35
CA THR A 96 1.69 6.47 10.94
C THR A 96 0.52 5.97 10.11
N VAL A 97 0.34 6.58 8.95
CA VAL A 97 -0.61 6.15 7.93
C VAL A 97 0.17 5.81 6.66
N LEU A 98 -0.13 4.65 6.09
CA LEU A 98 0.43 4.21 4.81
C LEU A 98 -0.65 4.12 3.75
N THR A 99 -0.32 4.53 2.52
CA THR A 99 -1.10 4.18 1.32
C THR A 99 -0.23 3.44 0.33
N ILE A 100 -0.85 2.85 -0.70
CA ILE A 100 -0.15 2.03 -1.68
C ILE A 100 -0.08 2.77 -3.01
N SER A 101 1.05 2.71 -3.70
CA SER A 101 1.18 3.30 -5.04
C SER A 101 2.23 2.61 -5.90
N LYS A 102 1.93 2.44 -7.19
CA LYS A 102 2.93 2.07 -8.18
C LYS A 102 3.86 3.25 -8.45
N VAL A 103 5.16 2.99 -8.55
CA VAL A 103 6.19 3.96 -8.94
C VAL A 103 6.93 3.49 -10.19
N MET A 104 7.54 4.43 -10.91
CA MET A 104 8.38 4.13 -12.08
C MET A 104 9.79 3.65 -11.66
N SER A 105 10.26 4.10 -10.51
CA SER A 105 11.53 3.73 -9.88
C SER A 105 11.41 3.95 -8.38
N LYS A 106 12.15 3.18 -7.58
CA LYS A 106 12.26 3.33 -6.11
C LYS A 106 12.74 4.72 -5.64
N GLU A 107 13.35 5.48 -6.54
CA GLU A 107 13.92 6.82 -6.26
C GLU A 107 12.92 7.96 -6.54
N LEU A 108 11.74 7.65 -7.08
CA LEU A 108 10.76 8.64 -7.49
C LEU A 108 9.51 8.57 -6.61
N LEU A 109 8.99 9.74 -6.27
CA LEU A 109 7.64 9.85 -5.71
C LEU A 109 6.61 9.37 -6.75
N PRO A 110 5.53 8.70 -6.31
CA PRO A 110 4.42 8.41 -7.20
C PRO A 110 3.73 9.71 -7.63
N SER A 111 2.84 9.62 -8.61
CA SER A 111 2.06 10.77 -9.05
C SER A 111 1.38 11.50 -7.88
N LYS A 112 1.53 12.82 -7.87
CA LYS A 112 0.97 13.71 -6.88
C LYS A 112 -0.56 13.71 -6.99
N SER A 113 -1.23 13.65 -5.85
CA SER A 113 -2.69 13.71 -5.76
C SER A 113 -3.08 14.57 -4.55
N LYS A 114 -4.33 15.06 -4.55
CA LYS A 114 -4.83 15.90 -3.46
C LYS A 114 -4.71 15.19 -2.10
N TYR A 115 -5.07 13.90 -2.01
CA TYR A 115 -5.00 13.16 -0.75
C TYR A 115 -3.55 12.93 -0.29
N LYS A 116 -2.61 12.67 -1.21
CA LYS A 116 -1.19 12.50 -0.90
C LYS A 116 -0.61 13.76 -0.29
N LEU A 117 -0.97 14.93 -0.84
CA LEU A 117 -0.57 16.23 -0.28
C LEU A 117 -1.13 16.46 1.11
N GLU A 118 -2.42 16.19 1.30
CA GLU A 118 -3.06 16.39 2.60
C GLU A 118 -2.45 15.48 3.68
N TYR A 119 -2.15 14.21 3.36
CA TYR A 119 -1.46 13.34 4.32
C TYR A 119 0.00 13.73 4.53
N ALA A 120 0.72 14.15 3.48
CA ALA A 120 2.11 14.56 3.59
C ALA A 120 2.33 15.73 4.56
N LYS A 121 1.34 16.61 4.76
CA LYS A 121 1.39 17.65 5.81
C LYS A 121 1.67 17.09 7.20
N GLY A 122 1.32 15.83 7.47
CA GLY A 122 1.68 15.13 8.72
C GLY A 122 3.18 14.88 8.90
N ASN A 123 3.97 14.99 7.83
CA ASN A 123 5.44 14.93 7.88
C ASN A 123 6.07 16.31 8.11
N ASP A 124 5.27 17.36 8.24
CA ASP A 124 5.79 18.66 8.66
C ASP A 124 6.11 18.61 10.16
N LEU A 125 7.39 18.72 10.45
CA LEU A 125 7.92 18.72 11.81
C LEU A 125 7.43 19.94 12.61
N ILE A 126 7.14 21.07 11.94
CA ILE A 126 6.67 22.31 12.56
C ILE A 126 5.16 22.21 12.88
N CYS A 127 4.33 21.75 11.93
CA CYS A 127 2.89 21.66 12.13
C CYS A 127 2.46 20.69 13.24
N ASN A 128 3.23 19.63 13.50
CA ASN A 128 2.91 18.67 14.56
C ASN A 128 3.17 19.20 15.98
N GLN A 129 3.93 20.30 16.14
CA GLN A 129 4.20 20.94 17.44
C GLN A 129 3.21 22.06 17.78
N PHE A 130 2.63 22.76 16.79
CA PHE A 130 1.84 23.99 17.02
C PHE A 130 0.35 23.80 17.34
N LYS A 131 -0.15 22.57 17.57
CA LYS A 131 -1.48 22.39 18.18
C LYS A 131 -1.42 22.57 19.71
N PHE A 132 -1.07 23.78 20.15
CA PHE A 132 -1.29 24.23 21.52
C PHE A 132 -2.73 24.72 21.62
N ASN A 133 -3.59 23.93 22.26
CA ASN A 133 -4.93 24.35 22.62
C ASN A 133 -4.83 25.07 23.97
N LEU A 134 -5.12 26.38 23.99
CA LEU A 134 -5.04 27.20 25.20
C LEU A 134 -6.20 26.96 26.19
N ASP A 135 -7.21 26.19 25.81
CA ASP A 135 -8.32 25.84 26.70
C ASP A 135 -8.76 24.39 26.48
N LYS A 136 -8.78 23.62 27.57
CA LYS A 136 -9.31 22.25 27.74
C LYS A 136 -8.39 21.08 27.37
N GLU A 137 -8.39 20.10 28.27
CA GLU A 137 -7.75 18.78 28.30
C GLU A 137 -7.03 18.33 27.01
N LEU A 138 -5.75 18.02 27.18
CA LEU A 138 -4.78 17.54 26.20
C LEU A 138 -5.22 16.24 25.48
N ASN A 139 -6.12 16.35 24.52
CA ASN A 139 -6.27 15.35 23.47
C ASN A 139 -5.40 15.77 22.27
N LYS A 140 -4.10 15.45 22.36
CA LYS A 140 -3.09 15.65 21.30
C LYS A 140 -3.47 14.80 20.07
N LYS A 141 -4.42 15.24 19.24
CA LYS A 141 -4.60 14.70 17.88
C LYS A 141 -3.48 15.26 16.99
N SER A 142 -2.27 14.71 17.18
CA SER A 142 -1.17 14.85 16.23
C SER A 142 -1.66 14.34 14.87
N THR A 143 -1.36 15.05 13.80
CA THR A 143 -1.55 14.50 12.46
C THR A 143 -0.59 13.31 12.35
N PRO A 144 -1.05 12.12 11.91
CA PRO A 144 -0.15 10.98 11.77
C PRO A 144 0.89 11.26 10.69
N TYR A 145 2.08 10.70 10.87
CA TYR A 145 3.09 10.64 9.83
C TYR A 145 2.55 9.86 8.64
N TYR A 146 3.06 10.19 7.45
CA TYR A 146 2.59 9.63 6.20
C TYR A 146 3.71 8.94 5.46
N GLY A 147 3.44 7.69 5.05
CA GLY A 147 4.30 6.92 4.18
C GLY A 147 3.53 6.29 3.02
N ILE A 148 4.29 5.80 2.05
CA ILE A 148 3.76 5.15 0.86
C ILE A 148 4.44 3.81 0.70
N ILE A 149 3.68 2.73 0.71
CA ILE A 149 4.14 1.44 0.21
C ILE A 149 4.23 1.56 -1.31
N ALA A 150 5.45 1.81 -1.79
CA ALA A 150 5.78 2.05 -3.18
C ALA A 150 6.33 0.77 -3.81
N TYR A 151 5.72 0.37 -4.92
CA TYR A 151 6.15 -0.81 -5.66
C TYR A 151 6.46 -0.49 -7.12
N GLU A 152 7.52 -1.09 -7.63
CA GLU A 152 7.88 -1.06 -9.05
C GLU A 152 7.59 -2.42 -9.66
N TYR A 153 6.82 -2.45 -10.74
CA TYR A 153 6.47 -3.69 -11.42
C TYR A 153 6.69 -3.55 -12.93
N LYS A 154 7.55 -4.41 -13.46
CA LYS A 154 7.82 -4.59 -14.89
C LYS A 154 7.98 -6.09 -15.12
N ASP A 155 6.90 -6.74 -15.50
CA ASP A 155 6.74 -8.20 -15.69
C ASP A 155 6.89 -9.03 -14.39
N TYR A 156 7.70 -8.57 -13.44
CA TYR A 156 7.83 -9.04 -12.07
C TYR A 156 7.92 -7.85 -11.11
N LEU A 157 7.74 -8.10 -9.81
CA LEU A 157 7.96 -7.10 -8.76
C LEU A 157 9.46 -6.81 -8.65
N LYS A 158 9.87 -5.61 -9.06
CA LYS A 158 11.27 -5.19 -9.08
C LYS A 158 11.74 -4.58 -7.77
N SER A 159 10.87 -3.80 -7.14
CA SER A 159 11.17 -3.14 -5.87
C SER A 159 9.90 -2.96 -5.05
N LEU A 160 10.06 -3.05 -3.73
CA LEU A 160 9.02 -2.79 -2.73
C LEU A 160 9.66 -2.00 -1.60
N ASN A 161 9.13 -0.81 -1.32
CA ASN A 161 9.70 0.10 -0.34
C ASN A 161 8.61 0.86 0.41
N ILE A 162 8.93 1.38 1.59
CA ILE A 162 8.16 2.45 2.22
C ILE A 162 8.89 3.76 1.97
N ILE A 163 8.22 4.69 1.29
CA ILE A 163 8.71 6.03 0.99
C ILE A 163 8.02 7.03 1.92
N ILE A 164 8.80 7.82 2.64
CA ILE A 164 8.32 8.94 3.46
C ILE A 164 8.57 10.24 2.69
N PRO A 165 7.54 10.89 2.13
CA PRO A 165 7.69 12.15 1.42
C PRO A 165 7.90 13.32 2.40
N ASP A 166 8.42 14.44 1.91
CA ASP A 166 8.33 15.72 2.61
C ASP A 166 6.90 16.29 2.62
N SER A 167 6.66 17.30 3.46
CA SER A 167 5.32 17.87 3.66
C SER A 167 4.72 18.53 2.42
N GLU A 168 5.56 18.96 1.48
CA GLU A 168 5.16 19.54 0.21
C GLU A 168 4.96 18.50 -0.91
N PHE A 169 5.31 17.24 -0.63
CA PHE A 169 5.31 16.12 -1.57
C PHE A 169 6.20 16.41 -2.80
N LYS A 170 7.39 16.93 -2.56
CA LYS A 170 8.41 17.25 -3.57
C LYS A 170 9.61 16.32 -3.47
N ASN A 171 10.02 15.97 -2.25
CA ASN A 171 11.21 15.16 -1.99
C ASN A 171 10.90 13.91 -1.18
N ILE A 172 11.79 12.92 -1.24
CA ILE A 172 11.77 11.75 -0.37
C ILE A 172 12.69 12.03 0.82
N ILE A 173 12.14 12.01 2.04
CA ILE A 173 12.90 12.18 3.28
C ILE A 173 13.58 10.86 3.68
N LYS A 174 12.85 9.74 3.56
CA LYS A 174 13.35 8.41 3.94
C LYS A 174 12.76 7.34 3.04
N THR A 175 13.59 6.36 2.70
CA THR A 175 13.18 5.13 2.02
C THR A 175 13.57 3.94 2.89
N ILE A 176 12.62 3.04 3.12
CA ILE A 176 12.82 1.78 3.85
C ILE A 176 12.60 0.66 2.85
N ASN A 177 13.63 -0.14 2.61
CA ASN A 177 13.54 -1.28 1.70
C ASN A 177 12.75 -2.42 2.36
N ILE A 178 11.79 -3.00 1.64
CA ILE A 178 11.11 -4.22 2.03
C ILE A 178 11.66 -5.36 1.15
N PRO A 179 12.25 -6.40 1.76
CA PRO A 179 12.72 -7.58 1.03
C PRO A 179 11.57 -8.22 0.23
N ILE A 180 11.82 -8.51 -1.05
CA ILE A 180 10.86 -9.18 -1.91
C ILE A 180 10.95 -10.69 -1.69
N VAL A 181 9.81 -11.34 -1.55
CA VAL A 181 9.67 -12.79 -1.44
C VAL A 181 9.11 -13.31 -2.76
N TYR A 182 9.92 -14.05 -3.54
CA TYR A 182 9.55 -14.52 -4.88
C TYR A 182 8.87 -15.90 -4.87
N THR A 183 9.16 -16.75 -3.88
CA THR A 183 8.52 -18.07 -3.73
C THR A 183 8.32 -18.39 -2.25
N TYR A 184 7.29 -19.18 -1.96
CA TYR A 184 7.09 -19.80 -0.66
C TYR A 184 8.11 -20.92 -0.39
N ASP A 185 8.64 -21.52 -1.46
CA ASP A 185 9.52 -22.69 -1.41
C ASP A 185 10.96 -22.35 -0.98
N ASP A 186 11.45 -21.13 -1.24
CA ASP A 186 12.82 -20.71 -0.88
C ASP A 186 13.01 -20.40 0.63
N MET A 187 11.95 -20.44 1.44
CA MET A 187 11.95 -19.87 2.81
C MET A 187 11.37 -20.80 3.91
N GLY A 188 11.17 -22.09 3.64
CA GLY A 188 10.72 -23.10 4.63
C GLY A 188 9.23 -23.03 5.02
N GLU A 189 8.79 -23.97 5.87
CA GLU A 189 7.36 -24.18 6.26
C GLU A 189 6.64 -22.97 6.89
N GLU A 190 7.37 -21.91 7.25
CA GLU A 190 6.83 -20.69 7.87
C GLU A 190 6.13 -19.74 6.89
N ASN A 191 6.30 -19.90 5.57
CA ASN A 191 5.70 -19.01 4.58
C ASN A 191 4.57 -19.72 3.84
N LYS A 192 3.38 -19.70 4.44
CA LYS A 192 2.12 -20.02 3.76
C LYS A 192 1.49 -18.73 3.23
N PRO A 193 0.62 -18.80 2.21
CA PRO A 193 -0.24 -17.69 1.83
C PRO A 193 -0.86 -17.05 3.07
N ILE A 194 -0.67 -15.75 3.23
CA ILE A 194 -1.28 -15.01 4.33
C ILE A 194 -2.74 -14.67 4.00
N LEU A 195 -3.04 -14.55 2.71
CA LEU A 195 -4.40 -14.38 2.21
C LEU A 195 -4.99 -15.72 1.77
N ASN A 196 -6.32 -15.81 1.83
CA ASN A 196 -7.04 -16.82 1.06
C ASN A 196 -7.04 -16.42 -0.42
N ILE A 197 -6.08 -16.98 -1.17
CA ILE A 197 -5.85 -16.70 -2.60
C ILE A 197 -7.12 -16.95 -3.43
N ASP A 198 -7.82 -18.06 -3.19
CA ASP A 198 -9.01 -18.44 -3.94
C ASP A 198 -10.14 -17.43 -3.70
N ASN A 199 -10.36 -17.02 -2.46
CA ASN A 199 -11.35 -16.00 -2.11
C ASN A 199 -11.00 -14.64 -2.73
N LEU A 200 -9.73 -14.21 -2.67
CA LEU A 200 -9.29 -12.96 -3.33
C LEU A 200 -9.56 -13.03 -4.83
N LYS A 201 -9.21 -14.14 -5.49
CA LYS A 201 -9.42 -14.35 -6.92
C LYS A 201 -10.90 -14.36 -7.30
N GLU A 202 -11.75 -15.00 -6.50
CA GLU A 202 -13.20 -15.03 -6.71
C GLU A 202 -13.79 -13.62 -6.64
N VAL A 203 -13.45 -12.87 -5.59
CA VAL A 203 -13.91 -11.48 -5.41
C VAL A 203 -13.48 -10.60 -6.59
N ILE A 204 -12.23 -10.71 -7.03
CA ILE A 204 -11.74 -9.94 -8.19
C ILE A 204 -12.49 -10.33 -9.47
N SER A 205 -12.71 -11.63 -9.70
CA SER A 205 -13.43 -12.12 -10.88
C SER A 205 -14.88 -11.61 -10.91
N GLN A 206 -15.56 -11.60 -9.77
CA GLN A 206 -16.91 -11.04 -9.65
C GLN A 206 -16.91 -9.52 -9.92
N ASP A 207 -15.97 -8.79 -9.33
CA ASP A 207 -15.84 -7.33 -9.49
C ASP A 207 -15.55 -6.94 -10.96
N ILE A 208 -14.82 -7.77 -11.71
CA ILE A 208 -14.58 -7.58 -13.15
C ILE A 208 -15.86 -7.85 -13.96
N LYS A 209 -16.56 -8.97 -13.70
CA LYS A 209 -17.77 -9.35 -14.45
C LYS A 209 -18.88 -8.32 -14.32
N LEU A 210 -19.09 -7.76 -13.12
CA LEU A 210 -20.11 -6.74 -12.87
C LEU A 210 -19.86 -5.44 -13.66
N LYS A 211 -18.59 -5.09 -13.93
CA LYS A 211 -18.21 -3.89 -14.68
C LYS A 211 -18.25 -4.04 -16.20
N VAL A 212 -18.38 -5.26 -16.71
CA VAL A 212 -18.53 -5.52 -18.16
C VAL A 212 -20.01 -5.41 -18.58
N ILE A 213 -20.94 -5.39 -17.63
CA ILE A 213 -22.39 -5.39 -17.85
C ILE A 213 -23.00 -3.97 -17.70
N GLU A 214 -22.24 -3.00 -17.18
CA GLU A 214 -22.61 -1.57 -17.09
C GLU A 214 -21.93 -0.73 -18.19
#